data_AF-A0A6A4D1K8-F1
#
_entry.id   AF-A0A6A4D1K8-F1
#
_cell.length_a   1.000
_cell.length_b   1.000
_cell.length_c   1.000
_cell.angle_alpha   90.00
_cell.angle_beta   90.00
_cell.angle_gamma   90.00
#
_symmetry.space_group_name_H-M   'P 1'
#
loop_
_entity.id
_entity.type
_entity.pdbx_description
1 polymer ?
#
loop_
_entity_poly.entity_id
_entity_poly.type
_entity_poly.pdbx_seq_one_letter_code
_entity_poly.pdbx_strand_id
1 'polypeptide(L)'
;MFVHAAILAVAAAVAAASQSTDRSLGALVDCPAARSADTPCLWAGEKGEVVDSHTLRELLIERNYVAYSDREAYRRNLQEHMTYIEDVNMYAKNIGHEFSYHMGVNERHLTSSTKRKLSPEEFVDQEVLSAYSRRLQITTNSTVSTSGSSDSWNWCATDNSMGHSVCSPVKSQKSCGSCWSFVAADAIETAVVIAENASAAVSLSPQQFLTCSTLQTTQTFSYCWASDSGVDGAVGCSPRSSGSRRTTDAMEG
;
A
#
# COMPACT_ATOMS: atom_id res chain seq x y z
N MET A 1 -59.33 1.53 43.43
CA MET A 1 -57.89 1.83 43.53
C MET A 1 -57.17 0.51 43.79
N PHE A 2 -56.35 -0.12 42.97
CA PHE A 2 -55.79 0.13 41.63
C PHE A 2 -55.45 -1.27 41.06
N VAL A 3 -55.87 -1.58 39.83
CA VAL A 3 -55.44 -2.78 39.11
C VAL A 3 -54.06 -2.47 38.53
N HIS A 4 -53.02 -3.17 38.99
CA HIS A 4 -51.66 -3.04 38.42
C HIS A 4 -51.52 -4.00 37.24
N ALA A 5 -51.57 -3.47 36.02
CA ALA A 5 -51.14 -4.17 34.82
C ALA A 5 -49.61 -4.05 34.71
N ALA A 6 -48.89 -5.14 34.90
CA ALA A 6 -47.47 -5.22 34.62
C ALA A 6 -47.26 -5.40 33.11
N ILE A 7 -46.88 -4.32 32.43
CA ILE A 7 -46.47 -4.35 31.02
C ILE A 7 -45.02 -4.82 30.97
N LEU A 8 -44.80 -6.07 30.56
CA LEU A 8 -43.48 -6.60 30.20
C LEU A 8 -43.10 -6.06 28.81
N ALA A 9 -42.31 -5.00 28.77
CA ALA A 9 -41.68 -4.54 27.55
C ALA A 9 -40.50 -5.46 27.20
N VAL A 10 -40.67 -6.30 26.18
CA VAL A 10 -39.56 -7.05 25.57
C VAL A 10 -38.81 -6.11 24.64
N ALA A 11 -37.71 -5.54 25.12
CA ALA A 11 -36.76 -4.84 24.26
C ALA A 11 -35.92 -5.89 23.51
N ALA A 12 -36.27 -6.14 22.25
CA ALA A 12 -35.40 -6.89 21.34
C ALA A 12 -34.21 -5.99 20.97
N ALA A 13 -33.06 -6.20 21.63
CA ALA A 13 -31.80 -5.64 21.18
C ALA A 13 -31.41 -6.33 19.87
N VAL A 14 -31.67 -5.68 18.75
CA VAL A 14 -31.07 -6.06 17.47
C VAL A 14 -29.60 -5.68 17.56
N ALA A 15 -28.75 -6.64 17.91
CA ALA A 15 -27.32 -6.49 17.75
C ALA A 15 -27.04 -6.36 16.25
N ALA A 16 -26.86 -5.13 15.77
CA ALA A 16 -26.31 -4.91 14.44
C ALA A 16 -24.93 -5.56 14.44
N ALA A 17 -24.78 -6.67 13.71
CA ALA A 17 -23.50 -7.31 13.54
C ALA A 17 -22.55 -6.29 12.90
N SER A 18 -21.58 -5.79 13.67
CA SER A 18 -20.52 -4.95 13.13
C SER A 18 -19.71 -5.82 12.16
N GLN A 19 -19.81 -5.53 10.87
CA GLN A 19 -19.00 -6.22 9.88
C GLN A 19 -17.52 -5.87 10.14
N SER A 20 -16.67 -6.89 10.20
CA SER A 20 -15.24 -6.76 10.41
C SER A 20 -14.46 -7.34 9.23
N THR A 21 -13.26 -6.83 9.01
CA THR A 21 -12.34 -7.26 7.96
C THR A 21 -10.91 -7.39 8.52
N ASP A 22 -10.14 -8.28 7.91
CA ASP A 22 -8.70 -8.46 8.13
C ASP A 22 -7.84 -7.50 7.28
N ARG A 23 -8.46 -6.70 6.42
CA ARG A 23 -7.77 -5.73 5.57
C ARG A 23 -7.20 -4.57 6.40
N SER A 24 -6.03 -4.10 5.99
CA SER A 24 -5.37 -2.94 6.61
C SER A 24 -6.21 -1.66 6.49
N LEU A 25 -6.07 -0.76 7.46
CA LEU A 25 -6.69 0.58 7.45
C LEU A 25 -6.59 1.26 6.08
N GLY A 26 -7.73 1.71 5.58
CA GLY A 26 -7.85 2.43 4.32
C GLY A 26 -7.96 1.55 3.08
N ALA A 27 -7.91 0.23 3.21
CA ALA A 27 -8.20 -0.69 2.12
C ALA A 27 -9.69 -0.68 1.76
N LEU A 28 -10.00 -0.65 0.47
CA LEU A 28 -11.37 -0.86 -0.01
C LEU A 28 -11.80 -2.28 0.38
N VAL A 29 -13.03 -2.46 0.85
CA VAL A 29 -13.62 -3.77 1.23
C VAL A 29 -14.54 -4.27 0.11
N ASP A 30 -15.59 -3.50 -0.22
CA ASP A 30 -16.50 -3.79 -1.33
C ASP A 30 -17.20 -2.51 -1.81
N CYS A 31 -17.71 -2.55 -3.04
CA CYS A 31 -18.60 -1.53 -3.58
C CYS A 31 -19.90 -2.17 -4.09
N PRO A 32 -21.06 -1.49 -3.94
CA PRO A 32 -22.30 -1.90 -4.57
C PRO A 32 -22.21 -1.73 -6.10
N ALA A 33 -23.16 -2.33 -6.83
CA ALA A 33 -23.24 -2.18 -8.29
C ALA A 33 -23.51 -0.73 -8.73
N ALA A 34 -24.23 0.03 -7.90
CA ALA A 34 -24.42 1.46 -8.06
C ALA A 34 -24.24 2.15 -6.70
N ARG A 35 -23.34 3.13 -6.62
CA ARG A 35 -23.12 3.91 -5.39
C ARG A 35 -24.20 4.95 -5.20
N SER A 36 -24.64 5.12 -3.98
CA SER A 36 -25.57 6.17 -3.55
C SER A 36 -25.23 6.63 -2.13
N ALA A 37 -25.91 7.66 -1.63
CA ALA A 37 -25.76 8.09 -0.24
C ALA A 37 -26.16 6.98 0.76
N ASP A 38 -27.15 6.16 0.41
CA ASP A 38 -27.65 5.07 1.25
C ASP A 38 -26.85 3.76 1.04
N THR A 39 -26.15 3.66 -0.10
CA THR A 39 -25.33 2.51 -0.47
C THR A 39 -23.92 2.97 -0.89
N PRO A 40 -23.08 3.40 0.07
CA PRO A 40 -21.70 3.79 -0.20
C PRO A 40 -20.81 2.55 -0.41
N CYS A 41 -19.60 2.78 -0.92
CA CYS A 41 -18.55 1.77 -0.83
C CYS A 41 -18.07 1.63 0.62
N LEU A 42 -17.58 0.43 0.93
CA LEU A 42 -17.15 0.01 2.26
C LEU A 42 -15.63 -0.09 2.31
N TRP A 43 -15.05 0.33 3.42
CA TRP A 43 -13.61 0.42 3.62
C TRP A 43 -13.20 -0.12 4.99
N ALA A 44 -11.95 -0.55 5.11
CA ALA A 44 -11.35 -1.01 6.35
C ALA A 44 -10.96 0.19 7.22
N GLY A 45 -11.45 0.21 8.45
CA GLY A 45 -11.09 1.15 9.51
C GLY A 45 -9.82 0.75 10.26
N GLU A 46 -9.58 1.38 11.42
CA GLU A 46 -8.31 1.26 12.13
C GLU A 46 -8.15 -0.07 12.88
N LYS A 47 -9.26 -0.60 13.40
CA LYS A 47 -9.31 -1.85 14.19
C LYS A 47 -10.02 -2.97 13.44
N GLY A 48 -10.02 -2.91 12.11
CA GLY A 48 -10.68 -3.87 11.24
C GLY A 48 -12.20 -3.70 11.16
N GLU A 49 -12.76 -2.62 11.70
CA GLU A 49 -14.16 -2.25 11.48
C GLU A 49 -14.41 -1.91 10.01
N VAL A 50 -15.58 -2.24 9.48
CA VAL A 50 -15.99 -1.80 8.15
C VAL A 50 -16.74 -0.47 8.26
N VAL A 51 -16.28 0.54 7.54
CA VAL A 51 -16.81 1.92 7.56
C VAL A 51 -17.12 2.42 6.15
N ASP A 52 -18.02 3.40 6.05
CA ASP A 52 -18.29 4.08 4.79
C ASP A 52 -17.15 5.05 4.39
N SER A 53 -17.16 5.47 3.12
CA SER A 53 -16.15 6.38 2.56
C SER A 53 -16.01 7.70 3.33
N HIS A 54 -17.09 8.27 3.86
CA HIS A 54 -17.04 9.52 4.62
C HIS A 54 -16.36 9.31 5.97
N THR A 55 -16.78 8.28 6.71
CA THR A 55 -16.21 7.93 8.01
C THR A 55 -14.70 7.65 7.92
N LEU A 56 -14.25 6.92 6.89
CA LEU A 56 -12.81 6.69 6.69
C LEU A 56 -12.03 7.99 6.41
N ARG A 57 -12.57 8.92 5.61
CA ARG A 57 -11.88 10.20 5.35
C ARG A 57 -11.68 10.99 6.63
N GLU A 58 -12.70 11.11 7.46
CA GLU A 58 -12.59 11.86 8.71
C GLU A 58 -11.59 11.19 9.66
N LEU A 59 -11.61 9.86 9.76
CA LEU A 59 -10.61 9.09 10.51
C LEU A 59 -9.19 9.41 10.03
N LEU A 60 -8.94 9.41 8.71
CA LEU A 60 -7.61 9.72 8.17
C LEU A 60 -7.18 11.17 8.41
N ILE A 61 -8.11 12.13 8.40
CA ILE A 61 -7.82 13.54 8.71
C ILE A 61 -7.42 13.69 10.18
N GLU A 62 -8.16 13.05 11.09
CA GLU A 62 -7.91 13.12 12.53
C GLU A 62 -6.61 12.41 12.92
N ARG A 63 -6.41 11.20 12.42
CA ARG A 63 -5.23 10.36 12.70
C ARG A 63 -3.92 11.02 12.28
N ASN A 64 -3.95 11.83 11.23
CA ASN A 64 -2.76 12.49 10.69
C ASN A 64 -2.57 13.93 11.21
N TYR A 65 -3.30 14.33 12.25
CA TYR A 65 -3.18 15.64 12.92
C TYR A 65 -3.22 16.82 11.95
N VAL A 66 -4.09 16.76 10.94
CA VAL A 66 -4.19 17.79 9.90
C VAL A 66 -4.65 19.11 10.49
N ALA A 67 -3.87 20.17 10.23
CA ALA A 67 -4.17 21.53 10.65
C ALA A 67 -5.54 21.99 10.13
N TYR A 68 -6.29 22.74 10.93
CA TYR A 68 -7.66 23.13 10.58
C TYR A 68 -7.77 23.84 9.23
N SER A 69 -6.79 24.68 8.88
CA SER A 69 -6.71 25.38 7.59
C SER A 69 -6.63 24.45 6.37
N ASP A 70 -6.07 23.26 6.56
CA ASP A 70 -5.73 22.34 5.46
C ASP A 70 -6.77 21.23 5.30
N ARG A 71 -7.66 21.07 6.29
CA ARG A 71 -8.65 19.98 6.34
C ARG A 71 -9.51 19.91 5.09
N GLU A 72 -10.04 21.03 4.62
CA GLU A 72 -10.90 21.06 3.42
C GLU A 72 -10.14 20.62 2.16
N ALA A 73 -8.90 21.09 2.00
CA ALA A 73 -8.06 20.70 0.88
C ALA A 73 -7.76 19.20 0.92
N TYR A 74 -7.43 18.66 2.09
CA TYR A 74 -7.05 17.26 2.26
C TYR A 74 -8.27 16.33 2.18
N ARG A 75 -9.44 16.75 2.67
CA ARG A 75 -10.71 16.03 2.50
C ARG A 75 -11.06 15.87 1.04
N ARG A 76 -10.99 16.95 0.27
CA ARG A 76 -11.21 16.91 -1.17
C ARG A 76 -10.21 16.00 -1.87
N ASN A 77 -8.94 16.08 -1.49
CA ASN A 77 -7.88 15.26 -2.07
C ASN A 77 -8.11 13.75 -1.83
N LEU A 78 -8.43 13.38 -0.59
CA LEU A 78 -8.81 12.00 -0.25
C LEU A 78 -10.05 11.56 -1.00
N GLN A 79 -11.09 12.40 -1.07
CA GLN A 79 -12.33 12.06 -1.76
C GLN A 79 -12.10 11.72 -3.24
N GLU A 80 -11.28 12.50 -3.94
CA GLU A 80 -10.91 12.25 -5.34
C GLU A 80 -10.14 10.93 -5.49
N HIS A 81 -9.18 10.67 -4.60
CA HIS A 81 -8.43 9.41 -4.61
C HIS A 81 -9.29 8.18 -4.30
N MET A 82 -10.21 8.30 -3.34
CA MET A 82 -11.15 7.25 -2.99
C MET A 82 -12.11 6.99 -4.15
N THR A 83 -12.70 8.04 -4.73
CA THR A 83 -13.60 7.94 -5.89
C THR A 83 -12.96 7.18 -7.04
N TYR A 84 -11.70 7.48 -7.37
CA TYR A 84 -10.99 6.74 -8.42
C TYR A 84 -10.86 5.24 -8.11
N ILE A 85 -10.53 4.88 -6.87
CA ILE A 85 -10.39 3.47 -6.46
C ILE A 85 -11.75 2.76 -6.46
N GLU A 86 -12.81 3.45 -6.03
CA GLU A 86 -14.18 2.95 -6.08
C GLU A 86 -14.61 2.67 -7.53
N ASP A 87 -14.39 3.61 -8.44
CA ASP A 87 -14.74 3.48 -9.86
C ASP A 87 -13.96 2.33 -10.52
N VAL A 88 -12.66 2.17 -10.20
CA VAL A 88 -11.84 1.02 -10.64
C VAL A 88 -12.47 -0.29 -10.19
N ASN A 89 -12.85 -0.40 -8.91
CA ASN A 89 -13.40 -1.63 -8.36
C ASN A 89 -14.80 -1.93 -8.92
N MET A 90 -15.64 -0.91 -9.08
CA MET A 90 -16.98 -1.06 -9.66
C MET A 90 -16.91 -1.55 -11.11
N TYR A 91 -16.02 -0.97 -11.93
CA TYR A 91 -15.83 -1.42 -13.31
C TYR A 91 -15.25 -2.84 -13.37
N ALA A 92 -14.23 -3.15 -12.56
CA ALA A 92 -13.67 -4.50 -12.48
C ALA A 92 -14.73 -5.55 -12.11
N LYS A 93 -15.57 -5.26 -11.10
CA LYS A 93 -16.69 -6.13 -10.69
C LYS A 93 -17.71 -6.31 -11.82
N ASN A 94 -18.03 -5.24 -12.54
CA ASN A 94 -18.96 -5.29 -13.67
C ASN A 94 -18.48 -6.19 -14.81
N ILE A 95 -17.17 -6.22 -15.09
CA ILE A 95 -16.58 -7.10 -16.12
C ILE A 95 -16.15 -8.47 -15.58
N GLY A 96 -16.40 -8.76 -14.29
CA GLY A 96 -16.00 -10.01 -13.65
C GLY A 96 -14.49 -10.18 -13.47
N HIS A 97 -13.73 -9.08 -13.40
CA HIS A 97 -12.30 -9.10 -13.10
C HIS A 97 -12.06 -9.01 -11.58
N GLU A 98 -11.22 -9.89 -11.07
CA GLU A 98 -10.76 -9.88 -9.68
C GLU A 98 -9.25 -9.60 -9.63
N PHE A 99 -8.86 -8.60 -8.83
CA PHE A 99 -7.47 -8.25 -8.62
C PHE A 99 -6.81 -9.24 -7.64
N SER A 100 -5.54 -9.58 -7.87
CA SER A 100 -4.74 -10.40 -6.95
C SER A 100 -4.23 -9.62 -5.73
N TYR A 101 -4.68 -8.39 -5.54
CA TYR A 101 -4.25 -7.48 -4.48
C TYR A 101 -5.41 -6.55 -4.10
N HIS A 102 -5.32 -5.95 -2.91
CA HIS A 102 -6.28 -4.97 -2.44
C HIS A 102 -5.77 -3.54 -2.66
N MET A 103 -6.66 -2.67 -3.12
CA MET A 103 -6.39 -1.24 -3.26
C MET A 103 -6.93 -0.48 -2.07
N GLY A 104 -6.33 0.67 -1.78
CA GLY A 104 -6.69 1.48 -0.62
C GLY A 104 -6.12 2.89 -0.66
N VAL A 105 -6.58 3.71 0.27
CA VAL A 105 -6.00 5.01 0.58
C VAL A 105 -5.15 4.96 1.85
N ASN A 106 -4.25 5.92 2.01
CA ASN A 106 -3.33 6.02 3.15
C ASN A 106 -2.91 7.49 3.34
N GLU A 107 -2.04 7.77 4.33
CA GLU A 107 -1.60 9.14 4.67
C GLU A 107 -1.08 9.94 3.47
N ARG A 108 -0.49 9.29 2.46
CA ARG A 108 0.05 9.97 1.28
C ARG A 108 -1.03 10.63 0.43
N HIS A 109 -2.22 10.05 0.42
CA HIS A 109 -3.36 10.54 -0.35
C HIS A 109 -4.00 11.81 0.24
N LEU A 110 -3.55 12.25 1.43
CA LEU A 110 -3.92 13.57 1.96
C LEU A 110 -3.29 14.70 1.14
N THR A 111 -2.09 14.51 0.61
CA THR A 111 -1.28 15.58 -0.01
C THR A 111 -0.84 15.29 -1.44
N SER A 112 -0.90 14.04 -1.90
CA SER A 112 -0.50 13.70 -3.27
C SER A 112 -1.43 14.30 -4.33
N SER A 113 -0.92 14.52 -5.54
CA SER A 113 -1.74 14.95 -6.68
C SER A 113 -2.83 13.93 -7.02
N THR A 114 -4.07 14.38 -7.22
CA THR A 114 -5.20 13.57 -7.70
C THR A 114 -5.07 13.16 -9.16
N LYS A 115 -4.19 13.80 -9.94
CA LYS A 115 -4.04 13.51 -11.37
C LYS A 115 -3.63 12.05 -11.60
N ARG A 116 -4.44 11.33 -12.36
CA ARG A 116 -4.18 9.97 -12.82
C ARG A 116 -3.80 9.98 -14.29
N LYS A 117 -2.91 9.07 -14.66
CA LYS A 117 -2.49 8.90 -16.07
C LYS A 117 -3.53 8.13 -16.88
N LEU A 118 -4.22 7.19 -16.25
CA LEU A 118 -5.21 6.31 -16.84
C LEU A 118 -6.57 6.59 -16.19
N SER A 119 -7.65 6.42 -16.96
CA SER A 119 -9.00 6.30 -16.39
C SER A 119 -9.15 5.00 -15.60
N PRO A 120 -10.19 4.87 -14.77
CA PRO A 120 -10.50 3.61 -14.10
C PRO A 120 -10.63 2.42 -15.05
N GLU A 121 -11.32 2.59 -16.18
CA GLU A 121 -11.52 1.57 -17.20
C GLU A 121 -10.21 1.20 -17.89
N GLU A 122 -9.44 2.20 -18.32
CA GLU A 122 -8.12 1.97 -18.95
C GLU A 122 -7.17 1.23 -18.01
N PHE A 123 -7.21 1.55 -16.71
CA PHE A 123 -6.40 0.87 -15.70
C PHE A 123 -6.81 -0.60 -15.55
N VAL A 124 -8.10 -0.89 -15.45
CA VAL A 124 -8.62 -2.26 -15.34
C VAL A 124 -8.32 -3.06 -16.59
N ASP A 125 -8.58 -2.51 -17.77
CA ASP A 125 -8.30 -3.17 -19.05
C ASP A 125 -6.79 -3.50 -19.19
N GLN A 126 -5.92 -2.59 -18.75
CA GLN A 126 -4.48 -2.84 -18.70
C GLN A 126 -4.13 -4.02 -17.77
N GLU A 127 -4.77 -4.13 -16.60
CA GLU A 127 -4.54 -5.22 -15.65
C GLU A 127 -5.11 -6.57 -16.13
N VAL A 128 -6.25 -6.56 -16.82
CA VAL A 128 -6.79 -7.77 -17.48
C VAL A 128 -5.81 -8.30 -18.52
N LEU A 129 -5.26 -7.43 -19.36
CA LEU A 129 -4.25 -7.80 -20.35
C LEU A 129 -2.95 -8.30 -19.69
N SER A 130 -2.54 -7.69 -18.58
CA SER A 130 -1.37 -8.11 -17.79
C SER A 130 -1.58 -9.51 -17.21
N ALA A 131 -2.75 -9.78 -16.66
CA ALA A 131 -3.12 -11.07 -16.08
C ALA A 131 -3.22 -12.18 -17.14
N TYR A 132 -3.79 -11.90 -18.31
CA TYR A 132 -3.86 -12.85 -19.41
C TYR A 132 -2.46 -13.24 -19.90
N SER A 133 -1.57 -12.26 -20.03
CA SER A 133 -0.17 -12.49 -20.45
C SER A 133 0.59 -13.39 -19.47
N ARG A 134 0.43 -13.18 -18.15
CA ARG A 134 1.03 -14.05 -17.12
C ARG A 134 0.53 -15.50 -17.22
N ARG A 135 -0.78 -15.71 -17.45
CA ARG A 135 -1.35 -17.06 -17.58
C ARG A 135 -0.80 -17.82 -18.79
N LEU A 136 -0.64 -17.14 -19.93
CA LEU A 136 -0.01 -17.75 -21.11
C LEU A 136 1.43 -18.20 -20.84
N GLN A 137 2.22 -17.38 -20.12
CA GLN A 137 3.60 -17.73 -19.77
C GLN A 137 3.68 -18.95 -18.84
N ILE A 138 2.79 -19.07 -17.86
CA ILE A 138 2.73 -20.22 -16.94
C ILE A 138 2.45 -21.53 -17.71
N THR A 139 1.57 -21.51 -18.70
CA THR A 139 1.27 -22.71 -19.51
C THR A 139 2.44 -23.17 -20.39
N THR A 140 3.44 -22.32 -20.63
CA THR A 140 4.60 -22.64 -21.48
C THR A 140 5.86 -23.07 -20.72
N ASN A 141 5.93 -22.85 -19.40
CA ASN A 141 7.11 -23.20 -18.59
C ASN A 141 6.87 -24.44 -17.72
N SER A 142 7.43 -25.57 -18.13
CA SER A 142 7.49 -26.81 -17.34
C SER A 142 8.62 -26.77 -16.30
N THR A 143 8.26 -27.16 -15.07
CA THR A 143 9.08 -27.63 -13.93
C THR A 143 10.60 -27.44 -14.01
N VAL A 144 11.09 -26.35 -13.40
CA VAL A 144 12.45 -26.32 -12.85
C VAL A 144 12.36 -26.76 -11.40
N SER A 145 12.93 -27.92 -11.08
CA SER A 145 13.02 -28.42 -9.70
C SER A 145 14.14 -27.67 -8.98
N THR A 146 13.79 -26.62 -8.23
CA THR A 146 14.71 -25.95 -7.30
C THR A 146 14.72 -26.69 -5.97
N SER A 147 15.40 -27.84 -5.94
CA SER A 147 15.67 -28.56 -4.70
C SER A 147 16.65 -27.75 -3.84
N GLY A 148 16.13 -26.96 -2.88
CA GLY A 148 16.93 -26.31 -1.84
C GLY A 148 16.68 -24.82 -1.60
N SER A 149 15.86 -24.15 -2.41
CA SER A 149 15.36 -22.80 -2.09
C SER A 149 14.13 -22.92 -1.22
N SER A 150 14.02 -22.17 -0.12
CA SER A 150 12.73 -22.08 0.58
C SER A 150 11.70 -21.45 -0.36
N ASP A 151 10.44 -21.92 -0.29
CA ASP A 151 9.34 -21.40 -1.10
C ASP A 151 9.04 -19.92 -0.79
N SER A 152 9.52 -19.42 0.34
CA SER A 152 9.43 -18.02 0.77
C SER A 152 10.72 -17.59 1.45
N TRP A 153 11.26 -16.44 1.05
CA TRP A 153 12.43 -15.83 1.68
C TRP A 153 12.08 -14.43 2.20
N ASN A 154 12.13 -14.24 3.52
CA ASN A 154 11.88 -12.94 4.16
C ASN A 154 12.94 -12.66 5.24
N TRP A 155 13.88 -11.76 4.93
CA TRP A 155 14.91 -11.30 5.88
C TRP A 155 14.36 -10.64 7.15
N CYS A 156 13.15 -10.11 7.08
CA CYS A 156 12.52 -9.43 8.22
C CYS A 156 11.76 -10.40 9.14
N ALA A 157 11.52 -11.64 8.69
CA ALA A 157 10.88 -12.67 9.51
C ALA A 157 11.90 -13.37 10.41
N THR A 158 11.45 -14.22 11.32
CA THR A 158 12.36 -15.00 12.18
C THR A 158 12.78 -16.33 11.56
N ASP A 159 12.07 -16.80 10.54
CA ASP A 159 12.31 -18.03 9.80
C ASP A 159 13.28 -17.82 8.62
N ASN A 160 14.34 -17.05 8.84
CA ASN A 160 15.44 -16.87 7.90
C ASN A 160 16.73 -17.51 8.44
N SER A 161 17.80 -17.53 7.65
CA SER A 161 19.08 -18.16 8.02
C SER A 161 19.76 -17.58 9.27
N MET A 162 19.38 -16.38 9.71
CA MET A 162 19.86 -15.71 10.92
C MET A 162 19.03 -16.08 12.16
N GLY A 163 17.84 -16.65 12.00
CA GLY A 163 16.94 -17.00 13.12
C GLY A 163 16.31 -15.79 13.84
N HIS A 164 16.45 -14.58 13.28
CA HIS A 164 15.87 -13.34 13.79
C HIS A 164 15.75 -12.31 12.65
N SER A 165 14.97 -11.25 12.86
CA SER A 165 14.80 -10.18 11.88
C SER A 165 16.08 -9.36 11.74
N VAL A 166 16.55 -9.20 10.50
CA VAL A 166 17.70 -8.31 10.20
C VAL A 166 17.27 -6.95 9.63
N CYS A 167 15.97 -6.69 9.57
CA CYS A 167 15.42 -5.45 9.04
C CYS A 167 15.23 -4.41 10.14
N SER A 168 15.41 -3.14 9.77
CA SER A 168 15.03 -2.01 10.61
C SER A 168 13.52 -1.75 10.55
N PRO A 169 12.94 -0.99 11.50
CA PRO A 169 11.57 -0.52 11.38
C PRO A 169 11.36 0.31 10.10
N VAL A 170 10.16 0.21 9.51
CA VAL A 170 9.79 1.00 8.33
C VAL A 170 9.89 2.49 8.65
N LYS A 171 10.63 3.22 7.80
CA LYS A 171 10.86 4.67 7.93
C LYS A 171 10.03 5.45 6.91
N SER A 172 9.76 6.73 7.17
CA SER A 172 9.00 7.61 6.26
C SER A 172 9.85 8.78 5.76
N GLN A 173 10.05 8.87 4.45
CA GLN A 173 10.71 10.01 3.79
C GLN A 173 9.78 11.24 3.62
N LYS A 174 8.49 11.09 3.98
CA LYS A 174 7.44 12.09 3.75
C LYS A 174 7.46 12.59 2.30
N SER A 175 7.39 13.91 2.09
CA SER A 175 7.36 14.53 0.76
C SER A 175 8.76 14.81 0.17
N CYS A 176 9.83 14.40 0.85
CA CYS A 176 11.19 14.62 0.38
C CYS A 176 11.56 13.61 -0.71
N GLY A 177 12.29 14.03 -1.75
CA GLY A 177 12.84 13.18 -2.81
C GLY A 177 13.99 12.26 -2.36
N SER A 178 14.01 11.84 -1.10
CA SER A 178 15.14 11.20 -0.42
C SER A 178 15.14 9.68 -0.44
N CYS A 179 14.34 9.03 -1.30
CA CYS A 179 14.23 7.55 -1.33
C CYS A 179 15.59 6.85 -1.45
N TRP A 180 16.53 7.46 -2.19
CA TRP A 180 17.90 6.95 -2.32
C TRP A 180 18.64 6.85 -0.98
N SER A 181 18.47 7.84 -0.11
CA SER A 181 19.15 7.92 1.18
C SER A 181 18.57 6.91 2.17
N PHE A 182 17.25 6.73 2.15
CA PHE A 182 16.57 5.74 2.97
C PHE A 182 16.94 4.30 2.55
N VAL A 183 16.97 4.01 1.24
CA VAL A 183 17.41 2.70 0.73
C VAL A 183 18.88 2.44 1.06
N ALA A 184 19.74 3.46 0.95
CA ALA A 184 21.16 3.32 1.29
C ALA A 184 21.35 3.03 2.79
N ALA A 185 20.65 3.75 3.67
CA ALA A 185 20.68 3.51 5.10
C ALA A 185 20.21 2.07 5.42
N ASP A 186 19.05 1.65 4.91
CA ASP A 186 18.48 0.32 5.20
C ASP A 186 19.36 -0.84 4.72
N ALA A 187 20.03 -0.68 3.57
CA ALA A 187 20.99 -1.66 3.07
C ALA A 187 22.22 -1.80 3.99
N ILE A 188 22.76 -0.69 4.50
CA ILE A 188 23.91 -0.71 5.42
C ILE A 188 23.48 -1.30 6.77
N GLU A 189 22.32 -0.89 7.28
CA GLU A 189 21.74 -1.43 8.52
C GLU A 189 21.66 -2.96 8.46
N THR A 190 21.05 -3.49 7.39
CA THR A 190 20.91 -4.94 7.17
C THR A 190 22.28 -5.63 7.06
N ALA A 191 23.23 -5.05 6.31
CA ALA A 191 24.56 -5.63 6.14
C ALA A 191 25.35 -5.70 7.45
N VAL A 192 25.26 -4.67 8.30
CA VAL A 192 25.93 -4.64 9.61
C VAL A 192 25.35 -5.69 10.54
N VAL A 193 24.03 -5.86 10.59
CA VAL A 193 23.40 -6.89 11.43
C VAL A 193 23.90 -8.29 11.06
N ILE A 194 23.93 -8.58 9.76
CA ILE A 194 24.38 -9.86 9.25
C ILE A 194 25.86 -10.08 9.58
N ALA A 195 26.72 -9.08 9.31
CA ALA A 195 28.16 -9.18 9.50
C ALA A 195 28.56 -9.35 10.97
N GLU A 196 27.88 -8.64 11.87
CA GLU A 196 28.18 -8.68 13.31
C GLU A 196 27.39 -9.75 14.06
N ASN A 197 26.50 -10.48 13.38
CA ASN A 197 25.53 -11.40 13.99
C ASN A 197 24.78 -10.74 15.17
N ALA A 198 24.40 -9.47 14.98
CA ALA A 198 23.72 -8.67 16.00
C ALA A 198 22.25 -9.07 16.10
N SER A 199 21.63 -8.93 17.27
CA SER A 199 20.22 -9.34 17.46
C SER A 199 19.19 -8.41 16.80
N ALA A 200 19.59 -7.23 16.34
CA ALA A 200 18.71 -6.25 15.71
C ALA A 200 19.49 -5.19 14.91
N ALA A 201 18.84 -4.64 13.88
CA ALA A 201 19.33 -3.50 13.12
C ALA A 201 19.38 -2.22 13.93
N VAL A 202 20.55 -1.58 13.94
CA VAL A 202 20.70 -0.21 14.45
C VAL A 202 20.22 0.75 13.38
N SER A 203 19.12 1.45 13.61
CA SER A 203 18.61 2.45 12.67
C SER A 203 19.62 3.58 12.47
N LEU A 204 20.15 3.71 11.27
CA LEU A 204 20.97 4.82 10.81
C LEU A 204 20.10 6.05 10.53
N SER A 205 20.77 7.18 10.31
CA SER A 205 20.13 8.46 9.99
C SER A 205 20.20 8.74 8.49
N PRO A 206 19.11 8.56 7.71
CA PRO A 206 19.06 9.00 6.32
C PRO A 206 19.40 10.49 6.15
N GLN A 207 19.13 11.31 7.17
CA GLN A 207 19.46 12.73 7.15
C GLN A 207 20.97 12.98 7.01
N GLN A 208 21.82 12.14 7.62
CA GLN A 208 23.28 12.28 7.48
C GLN A 208 23.71 12.11 6.01
N PHE A 209 23.07 11.19 5.28
CA PHE A 209 23.36 10.98 3.85
C PHE A 209 22.92 12.19 3.03
N LEU A 210 21.75 12.77 3.35
CA LEU A 210 21.25 13.98 2.69
C LEU A 210 22.16 15.18 2.92
N THR A 211 22.68 15.35 4.14
CA THR A 211 23.51 16.50 4.51
C THR A 211 24.96 16.36 4.04
N CYS A 212 25.53 15.15 4.08
CA CYS A 212 26.97 14.96 3.88
C CYS A 212 27.34 14.43 2.48
N SER A 213 26.40 13.90 1.70
CA SER A 213 26.69 13.43 0.35
C SER A 213 26.92 14.60 -0.60
N THR A 214 28.18 14.82 -0.99
CA THR A 214 28.58 15.89 -1.91
C THR A 214 28.55 15.47 -3.38
N LEU A 215 28.30 14.19 -3.66
CA LEU A 215 28.25 13.68 -5.03
C LEU A 215 26.98 14.17 -5.75
N GLN A 216 27.17 14.96 -6.78
CA GLN A 216 26.09 15.36 -7.69
C GLN A 216 25.94 14.28 -8.76
N THR A 217 24.85 13.51 -8.71
CA THR A 217 24.57 12.47 -9.70
C THR A 217 23.16 12.62 -10.25
N THR A 218 23.04 12.58 -11.58
CA THR A 218 21.72 12.46 -12.23
C THR A 218 21.60 11.02 -12.69
N GLN A 219 20.88 10.21 -11.93
CA GLN A 219 20.62 8.83 -12.32
C GLN A 219 19.25 8.74 -12.97
N THR A 220 19.23 8.22 -14.19
CA THR A 220 17.99 7.78 -14.83
C THR A 220 17.85 6.30 -14.52
N PHE A 221 16.94 5.96 -13.61
CA PHE A 221 16.69 4.57 -13.30
C PHE A 221 15.74 4.01 -14.36
N SER A 222 16.25 3.05 -15.12
CA SER A 222 15.42 2.13 -15.89
C SER A 222 15.13 0.94 -15.00
N TYR A 223 14.01 0.97 -14.27
CA TYR A 223 13.59 -0.15 -13.46
C TYR A 223 13.21 -1.32 -14.37
N CYS A 224 13.72 -2.49 -14.05
CA CYS A 224 13.38 -3.74 -14.69
C CYS A 224 12.89 -4.64 -13.56
N TRP A 225 11.64 -5.08 -13.63
CA TRP A 225 11.13 -6.04 -12.66
C TRP A 225 11.76 -7.39 -12.99
N ALA A 226 12.20 -8.14 -11.98
CA ALA A 226 12.57 -9.53 -12.18
C ALA A 226 11.37 -10.24 -12.82
N SER A 227 11.59 -10.92 -13.94
CA SER A 227 10.61 -11.89 -14.42
C SER A 227 10.46 -12.98 -13.36
N ASP A 228 9.26 -13.56 -13.25
CA ASP A 228 8.82 -14.48 -12.19
C ASP A 228 9.72 -15.73 -11.96
N SER A 229 10.74 -15.95 -12.81
CA SER A 229 11.85 -16.88 -12.57
C SER A 229 13.09 -16.12 -12.07
N GLY A 230 13.19 -15.89 -10.77
CA GLY A 230 14.38 -15.30 -10.15
C GLY A 230 15.62 -16.20 -10.24
N VAL A 231 16.77 -15.54 -10.47
CA VAL A 231 18.20 -15.93 -10.47
C VAL A 231 18.64 -17.00 -11.49
N ASP A 232 19.70 -16.84 -12.29
CA ASP A 232 21.05 -16.37 -12.01
C ASP A 232 21.56 -15.41 -13.11
N GLY A 233 22.22 -14.29 -12.74
CA GLY A 233 22.82 -13.31 -13.66
C GLY A 233 21.85 -12.66 -14.66
N ALA A 234 21.24 -11.53 -14.31
CA ALA A 234 20.25 -10.83 -15.14
C ALA A 234 20.80 -10.37 -16.51
N VAL A 235 20.75 -11.25 -17.52
CA VAL A 235 20.99 -10.93 -18.93
C VAL A 235 19.63 -10.79 -19.62
N GLY A 236 19.05 -9.59 -19.61
CA GLY A 236 17.85 -9.31 -20.40
C GLY A 236 16.84 -8.36 -19.76
N CYS A 237 17.25 -7.12 -19.51
CA CYS A 237 16.41 -6.06 -18.98
C CYS A 237 15.86 -5.18 -20.13
N SER A 238 14.56 -5.26 -20.45
CA SER A 238 13.92 -4.31 -21.39
C SER A 238 13.16 -3.22 -20.61
N PRO A 239 13.49 -1.93 -20.78
CA PRO A 239 12.84 -0.82 -20.06
C PRO A 239 11.35 -0.68 -20.41
N ARG A 240 10.47 -0.54 -19.42
CA ARG A 240 9.05 -0.14 -19.65
C ARG A 240 8.62 1.17 -18.99
N SER A 241 9.50 1.87 -18.30
CA SER A 241 9.27 3.26 -17.91
C SER A 241 10.57 3.96 -17.51
N SER A 242 10.87 5.08 -18.15
CA SER A 242 11.94 6.00 -17.79
C SER A 242 11.43 7.05 -16.79
N GLY A 243 12.06 7.13 -15.63
CA GLY A 243 11.88 8.24 -14.68
C GLY A 243 13.23 8.88 -14.41
N SER A 244 13.33 10.20 -14.60
CA SER A 244 14.52 10.98 -14.23
C SER A 244 14.25 11.67 -12.90
N ARG A 245 15.12 11.49 -11.90
CA ARG A 245 15.11 12.26 -10.65
C ARG A 245 16.52 12.76 -10.36
N ARG A 246 16.65 14.06 -10.13
CA ARG A 246 17.91 14.75 -9.85
C ARG A 246 18.15 14.71 -8.34
N THR A 247 19.38 14.44 -7.88
CA THR A 247 19.71 14.42 -6.44
C THR A 247 19.71 15.82 -5.79
N THR A 248 19.55 16.90 -6.57
CA THR A 248 19.63 18.27 -6.08
C THR A 248 18.35 18.78 -5.40
N ASP A 249 17.29 17.98 -5.28
CA ASP A 249 16.09 18.38 -4.53
C ASP A 249 16.26 18.12 -3.00
N ALA A 250 17.50 18.09 -2.52
CA ALA A 250 17.80 18.39 -1.13
C ALA A 250 17.54 19.89 -0.95
N MET A 251 16.33 20.24 -0.50
CA MET A 251 15.99 21.63 -0.18
C MET A 251 17.01 22.17 0.82
N GLU A 252 17.72 23.21 0.40
CA GLU A 252 18.23 24.23 1.32
C GLU A 252 17.04 24.68 2.18
N GLY A 253 17.20 24.56 3.51
CA GLY A 253 16.32 25.18 4.48
C GLY A 253 16.67 26.64 4.68
#